data_AF-A0A5N5K8Z5-F1
#
_entry.id   AF-A0A5N5K8Z5-F1
#
_cell.length_a   1.000
_cell.length_b   1.000
_cell.length_c   1.000
_cell.angle_alpha   90.00
_cell.angle_beta   90.00
_cell.angle_gamma   90.00
#
_symmetry.space_group_name_H-M   'P 1'
#
loop_
_entity.id
_entity.type
_entity.pdbx_description
1 polymer ?
#
loop_
_entity_poly.entity_id
_entity_poly.type
_entity_poly.pdbx_seq_one_letter_code
_entity_poly.pdbx_strand_id
1 'polypeptide(L)' 'MCGDSMTHLNEILILGCGRYTQPVDPELRRFIRSTGMKLEAVDSRNAASTYNILNEEGRLVAAALLPYGLSS' A
#
# COMPACT_ATOMS: atom_id res chain seq x y z
N MET A 1 -11.25 31.99 2.86
CA MET A 1 -11.90 30.73 3.27
C MET A 1 -11.80 29.73 2.13
N CYS A 2 -10.65 29.07 2.00
CA CYS A 2 -10.46 27.82 1.29
C CYS A 2 -9.45 27.08 2.16
N GLY A 3 -9.91 26.42 3.21
CA GLY A 3 -10.31 25.03 3.05
C GLY A 3 -9.04 24.21 3.20
N ASP A 4 -8.52 24.17 4.43
CA ASP A 4 -7.61 23.12 4.87
C ASP A 4 -8.29 21.80 4.49
N SER A 5 -7.80 21.17 3.44
CA SER A 5 -8.27 19.86 3.01
C SER A 5 -7.04 18.99 2.94
N MET A 6 -6.60 18.61 4.14
CA MET A 6 -6.45 17.19 4.44
C MET A 6 -5.50 16.47 3.50
N THR A 7 -4.29 17.00 3.32
CA THR A 7 -3.14 16.16 2.98
C THR A 7 -2.71 15.41 4.23
N HIS A 8 -3.59 14.55 4.75
CA HIS A 8 -3.17 13.43 5.56
C HIS A 8 -2.43 12.50 4.59
N LEU A 9 -1.16 12.85 4.32
CA LEU A 9 -0.22 12.08 3.51
C LEU A 9 -0.08 10.73 4.21
N ASN A 10 -0.89 9.76 3.80
CA ASN A 10 -0.67 8.37 4.14
C ASN A 10 0.69 8.01 3.57
N GLU A 11 1.68 7.78 4.44
CA GLU A 11 3.07 7.69 4.02
C GLU A 11 3.36 6.38 3.28
N ILE A 12 2.54 5.33 3.49
CA ILE A 12 2.85 3.97 3.04
C ILE A 12 1.59 3.28 2.50
N LEU A 13 1.68 2.83 1.24
CA LEU A 13 0.77 1.92 0.57
C LEU A 13 1.43 0.55 0.44
N ILE A 14 0.84 -0.45 1.06
CA ILE A 14 1.32 -1.83 1.06
C ILE A 14 0.49 -2.61 0.04
N LEU A 15 1.15 -3.18 -0.97
CA LEU A 15 0.52 -4.05 -1.96
C LEU A 15 0.88 -5.51 -1.64
N GLY A 16 -0.11 -6.29 -1.23
CA GLY A 16 0.02 -7.72 -0.99
C GLY A 16 -0.31 -8.52 -2.25
N CYS A 17 0.71 -9.06 -2.93
CA CYS A 17 0.55 -9.77 -4.21
C CYS A 17 0.43 -11.30 -4.05
N GLY A 18 -0.23 -11.78 -3.00
CA GLY A 18 -0.50 -13.20 -2.80
C GLY A 18 0.78 -14.05 -2.66
N ARG A 19 0.81 -15.20 -3.34
CA ARG A 19 1.90 -16.20 -3.28
C ARG A 19 3.04 -15.91 -4.26
N TYR A 20 2.78 -15.15 -5.31
CA TYR A 20 3.77 -14.74 -6.29
C TYR A 20 3.87 -13.23 -6.20
N THR A 21 4.88 -12.73 -5.49
CA THR A 21 5.22 -11.32 -5.50
C THR A 21 5.66 -10.96 -6.91
N GLN A 22 4.71 -10.66 -7.78
CA GLN A 22 5.04 -10.06 -9.06
C GLN A 22 5.58 -8.67 -8.76
N PRO A 23 6.78 -8.33 -9.25
CA PRO A 23 7.32 -7.00 -9.06
C PRO A 23 6.31 -6.01 -9.63
N VAL A 24 5.87 -5.07 -8.80
CA VAL A 24 5.00 -3.99 -9.27
C VAL A 24 5.72 -3.24 -10.36
N ASP A 25 4.97 -2.93 -11.42
CA ASP A 25 5.48 -2.18 -12.55
C ASP A 25 6.22 -0.91 -12.06
N PRO A 26 7.46 -0.68 -12.52
CA PRO A 26 8.27 0.43 -12.05
C PRO A 26 7.63 1.79 -12.38
N GLU A 27 6.80 1.89 -13.42
CA GLU A 27 6.05 3.11 -13.74
C GLU A 27 4.99 3.39 -12.68
N LEU A 28 4.25 2.36 -12.23
CA LEU A 28 3.28 2.50 -11.14
C LEU A 28 3.96 2.93 -9.84
N ARG A 29 5.10 2.32 -9.51
CA ARG A 29 5.88 2.70 -8.33
C ARG A 29 6.37 4.16 -8.41
N ARG A 30 6.78 4.61 -9.60
CA ARG A 30 7.21 5.99 -9.84
C ARG A 30 6.05 6.97 -9.77
N PHE A 31 4.88 6.60 -10.29
CA PHE A 31 3.66 7.39 -10.21
C PHE A 31 3.24 7.60 -8.75
N ILE A 32 3.15 6.54 -7.95
CA ILE A 32 2.77 6.62 -6.53
C ILE A 32 3.80 7.40 -5.72
N ARG A 33 5.10 7.25 -6.03
CA ARG A 33 6.13 8.09 -5.43
C ARG A 33 5.96 9.57 -5.81
N SER A 34 5.51 9.86 -7.02
CA SER A 34 5.20 11.22 -7.48
C SER A 34 3.98 11.83 -6.78
N THR A 35 3.05 11.01 -6.26
CA THR A 35 1.91 11.48 -5.46
C THR A 35 2.26 11.69 -3.98
N GLY A 36 3.52 11.47 -3.59
CA GLY A 36 4.00 11.63 -2.21
C GLY A 36 3.73 10.42 -1.30
N MET A 37 3.38 9.26 -1.88
CA MET A 37 3.14 8.01 -1.15
C MET A 37 4.26 7.00 -1.39
N LYS A 38 4.58 6.18 -0.40
CA LYS A 38 5.56 5.09 -0.55
C LYS A 38 4.84 3.79 -0.90
N LEU A 39 5.11 3.23 -2.07
CA LEU A 39 4.62 1.89 -2.44
C LEU A 39 5.62 0.81 -1.98
N GLU A 40 5.13 -0.12 -1.16
CA GLU A 40 5.81 -1.35 -0.73
C GLU A 40 5.04 -2.56 -1.27
N ALA A 41 5.65 -3.34 -2.17
CA ALA A 41 5.07 -4.57 -2.69
C ALA A 41 5.65 -5.78 -1.94
N VAL A 42 4.80 -6.50 -1.21
CA VAL A 42 5.18 -7.65 -0.38
C VAL A 42 4.19 -8.80 -0.59
N ASP A 43 4.45 -9.97 -0.05
CA ASP A 43 3.46 -11.06 -0.04
C ASP A 43 2.27 -10.69 0.87
N SER A 44 1.10 -11.30 0.63
CA SER A 44 -0.10 -10.96 1.39
C SER A 44 0.02 -11.18 2.90
N ARG A 45 0.89 -12.11 3.35
CA ARG A 45 1.10 -12.37 4.78
C ARG A 45 1.90 -11.24 5.42
N ASN A 46 3.01 -10.85 4.80
CA ASN A 46 3.81 -9.71 5.25
C ASN A 46 3.01 -8.42 5.18
N ALA A 47 2.20 -8.24 4.12
CA ALA A 47 1.35 -7.05 3.98
C ALA A 47 0.41 -6.90 5.17
N ALA A 48 -0.25 -7.99 5.56
CA ALA A 48 -1.15 -8.01 6.71
C ALA A 48 -0.40 -7.71 8.02
N SER A 49 0.77 -8.32 8.25
CA SER A 49 1.57 -8.06 9.45
C SER A 49 2.04 -6.61 9.54
N THR A 50 2.58 -6.04 8.46
CA THR A 50 3.04 -4.65 8.44
C THR A 50 1.89 -3.66 8.58
N TYR A 51 0.75 -3.94 7.94
CA TYR A 51 -0.46 -3.13 8.12
C TYR A 51 -0.89 -3.13 9.60
N ASN A 52 -0.93 -4.30 10.24
CA ASN A 52 -1.37 -4.40 11.63
C ASN A 52 -0.46 -3.58 12.56
N ILE A 53 0.87 -3.72 12.42
CA ILE A 53 1.84 -2.95 13.20
C ILE A 53 1.64 -1.44 13.02
N LEU A 54 1.57 -0.97 11.76
CA LEU A 54 1.42 0.45 11.46
C LEU A 54 0.06 1.00 11.94
N ASN A 55 -0.99 0.21 11.82
CA ASN A 55 -2.32 0.56 12.31
C ASN A 55 -2.37 0.60 13.85
N GLU A 56 -1.68 -0.33 14.53
CA GLU A 56 -1.52 -0.34 15.98
C GLU A 56 -0.69 0.86 16.49
N GLU A 57 0.31 1.31 15.73
CA GLU A 57 1.03 2.56 15.99
C GLU A 57 0.17 3.82 15.75
N GLY A 58 -1.06 3.69 15.26
CA GLY A 58 -1.92 4.82 14.91
C GLY A 58 -1.44 5.58 13.68
N ARG A 59 -0.62 4.94 12.83
CA ARG A 59 -0.13 5.52 11.59
C ARG A 59 -1.13 5.33 10.47
N LEU A 60 -1.10 6.28 9.55
CA LEU A 60 -1.90 6.28 8.34
C LEU A 60 -1.29 5.35 7.29
N VAL A 61 -1.78 4.10 7.27
CA VAL A 61 -1.35 3.04 6.37
C VAL A 61 -2.50 2.58 5.49
N ALA A 62 -2.23 2.39 4.20
CA ALA A 62 -3.16 1.75 3.26
C ALA A 62 -2.62 0.38 2.85
N ALA A 63 -3.47 -0.64 2.84
CA ALA A 63 -3.11 -1.97 2.34
C ALA A 63 -4.06 -2.41 1.22
N ALA A 64 -3.49 -2.84 0.10
CA ALA A 64 -4.19 -3.41 -1.04
C ALA A 64 -3.77 -4.88 -1.19
N LEU A 65 -4.66 -5.80 -0.82
CA LEU A 65 -4.42 -7.24 -0.85
C LEU A 65 -5.09 -7.84 -2.09
N LEU A 66 -4.31 -8.51 -2.93
CA LEU A 66 -4.84 -9.26 -4.07
C LEU A 66 -5.30 -10.65 -3.61
N PRO A 67 -6.57 -11.03 -3.84
CA PRO A 67 -7.05 -12.37 -3.53
C PRO A 67 -6.40 -13.38 -4.49
N TYR A 68 -5.71 -14.37 -3.94
CA TYR A 68 -5.32 -15.55 -4.71
C TYR A 68 -6.51 -16.53 -4.66
N GLY A 69 -7.15 -16.78 -5.79
CA GLY A 69 -8.30 -17.69 -5.83
C GLY A 69 -9.35 -17.45 -6.91
N LEU A 70 -9.21 -16.41 -7.74
CA LEU A 70 -10.04 -16.22 -8.93
C LEU A 70 -9.19 -16.45 -10.18
N SER A 71 -8.77 -17.70 -10.39
CA SER A 71 -8.51 -18.14 -11.76
C SER A 71 -9.87 -18.56 -12.32
N SER A 72 -10.39 -17.78 -13.26
CA SER A 72 -11.31 -18.34 -14.24
C SER A 72 -10.58 -19.31 -15.16
#